data_AF-A0A7C1CC07-F1
#
_entry.id   AF-A0A7C1CC07-F1
#
_cell.length_a   1.000
_cell.length_b   1.000
_cell.length_c   1.000
_cell.angle_alpha   90.00
_cell.angle_beta   90.00
_cell.angle_gamma   90.00
#
_symmetry.space_group_name_H-M   'P 1'
#
loop_
_entity.id
_entity.type
_entity.pdbx_description
1 polymer ?
#
loop_
_entity_poly.entity_id
_entity_poly.type
_entity_poly.pdbx_seq_one_letter_code
_entity_poly.pdbx_strand_id
1 'polypeptide(L)'
;MGKGGLMTLYDFECVSCGDQREISFPLDKCPESVLCHKCGERAIKIIVNGHGGIQCDSVIDVPWLPSAIEAVQPDGEPPIQSRGEFQAYLDKHGLRPKA
;
A
#
# COMPACT_ATOMS: atom_id res chain seq x y z
N MET A 1 -26.64 10.64 15.87
CA MET A 1 -25.23 10.43 16.26
C MET A 1 -24.52 9.82 15.06
N GLY A 2 -23.63 10.58 14.41
CA GLY A 2 -23.01 10.18 13.14
C GLY A 2 -22.07 8.99 13.34
N LYS A 3 -22.23 7.94 12.52
CA LYS A 3 -21.30 6.82 12.44
C LYS A 3 -19.91 7.37 12.11
N GLY A 4 -18.96 7.27 13.03
CA GLY A 4 -17.56 7.61 12.75
C GLY A 4 -17.07 6.68 11.65
N GLY A 5 -16.76 7.26 10.48
CA GLY A 5 -16.20 6.50 9.35
C GLY A 5 -14.85 5.89 9.76
N LEU A 6 -14.55 4.72 9.22
CA LEU A 6 -13.25 4.08 9.39
C LEU A 6 -12.15 5.07 8.96
N MET A 7 -11.30 5.45 9.91
CA MET A 7 -10.16 6.33 9.68
C MET A 7 -8.98 5.49 9.19
N THR A 8 -8.42 5.88 8.05
CA THR A 8 -7.28 5.21 7.40
C THR A 8 -6.12 6.19 7.31
N LEU A 9 -4.91 5.68 7.51
CA LEU A 9 -3.67 6.45 7.37
C LEU A 9 -3.25 6.48 5.90
N TYR A 10 -2.81 7.64 5.44
CA TYR A 10 -2.35 7.87 4.07
C TYR A 10 -1.05 8.66 4.09
N ASP A 11 -0.08 8.22 3.30
CA ASP A 11 1.17 8.94 3.09
C ASP A 11 1.03 9.99 2.00
N PHE A 12 1.57 11.18 2.26
CA PHE A 12 1.64 12.29 1.32
C PHE A 12 3.06 12.83 1.24
N GLU A 13 3.53 13.16 0.04
CA GLU A 13 4.83 13.79 -0.21
C GLU A 13 4.67 15.14 -0.90
N CYS A 14 5.34 16.16 -0.36
CA CYS A 14 5.39 17.48 -0.97
C CYS A 14 6.18 17.48 -2.27
N VAL A 15 5.57 17.99 -3.35
CA VAL A 15 6.20 18.05 -4.67
C VAL A 15 7.33 19.09 -4.77
N SER A 16 7.44 19.99 -3.78
CA SER A 16 8.46 21.04 -3.74
C SER A 16 9.61 20.69 -2.79
N CYS A 17 9.31 20.41 -1.52
CA CYS A 17 10.34 20.18 -0.51
C CYS A 17 10.59 18.71 -0.15
N GLY A 18 9.88 17.75 -0.77
CA GLY A 18 10.04 16.31 -0.54
C GLY A 18 9.63 15.82 0.84
N ASP A 19 8.98 16.68 1.65
CA ASP A 19 8.54 16.30 2.99
C ASP A 19 7.42 15.27 2.92
N GLN A 20 7.64 14.13 3.57
CA GLN A 20 6.68 13.03 3.67
C GLN A 20 5.97 13.05 5.01
N ARG A 21 4.67 12.77 5.00
CA ARG A 21 3.88 12.64 6.24
C ARG A 21 2.70 11.70 6.08
N GLU A 22 2.33 11.11 7.20
CA GLU A 22 1.13 10.29 7.34
C GLU A 22 -0.03 11.15 7.90
N ILE A 23 -1.20 11.06 7.27
CA ILE A 23 -2.41 11.77 7.71
C ILE A 23 -3.58 10.82 7.73
N SER A 24 -4.41 10.88 8.77
CA SER A 24 -5.63 10.10 8.85
C SER A 24 -6.79 10.80 8.14
N PHE A 25 -7.46 10.07 7.26
CA PHE A 25 -8.71 10.47 6.62
C PHE A 25 -9.72 9.33 6.70
N PRO A 26 -11.04 9.62 6.73
CA PRO A 26 -12.05 8.62 6.42
C PRO A 26 -11.79 8.04 5.02
N LEU A 27 -11.97 6.73 4.85
CA LEU A 27 -11.69 6.02 3.59
C LEU A 27 -12.32 6.70 2.36
N ASP A 28 -13.53 7.21 2.50
CA ASP A 28 -14.35 7.86 1.48
C ASP A 28 -14.10 9.38 1.34
N LYS A 29 -13.26 9.96 2.20
CA LYS A 29 -13.03 11.42 2.26
C LYS A 29 -11.56 11.80 2.15
N CYS A 30 -10.69 10.85 1.79
CA CYS A 30 -9.28 11.14 1.60
C CYS A 30 -9.07 11.96 0.30
N PRO A 31 -8.57 13.20 0.37
CA PRO A 31 -8.33 14.01 -0.81
C PRO A 31 -7.15 13.46 -1.62
N GLU A 32 -7.08 13.84 -2.91
CA GLU A 32 -5.95 13.49 -3.78
C GLU A 32 -4.66 14.22 -3.41
N SER A 33 -4.79 15.41 -2.81
CA SER A 33 -3.66 16.21 -2.35
C SER A 33 -4.01 17.03 -1.10
N VAL A 34 -2.97 17.44 -0.39
CA VAL A 34 -3.05 18.28 0.82
C VAL A 34 -1.98 19.37 0.75
N LEU A 35 -2.08 20.40 1.58
CA LEU A 35 -1.01 21.39 1.70
C LEU A 35 0.13 20.85 2.58
N CYS A 36 1.36 21.02 2.11
CA CYS A 36 2.57 20.74 2.86
C CYS A 36 2.63 21.65 4.08
N HIS A 37 2.85 21.07 5.26
CA HIS A 37 2.94 21.84 6.50
C HIS A 37 4.23 22.68 6.60
N LYS A 38 5.28 22.34 5.85
CA LYS A 38 6.57 23.04 5.89
C LYS A 38 6.63 24.23 4.94
N CYS A 39 6.27 24.03 3.68
CA CYS A 39 6.43 25.06 2.64
C CYS A 39 5.10 25.60 2.08
N GLY A 40 3.95 25.04 2.49
CA GLY A 40 2.63 25.45 2.00
C GLY A 40 2.30 24.94 0.59
N GLU A 41 3.26 24.36 -0.12
CA GLU A 41 3.05 23.80 -1.47
C GLU A 41 2.25 22.51 -1.45
N ARG A 42 1.85 22.04 -2.64
CA ARG A 42 1.06 20.82 -2.79
C ARG A 42 1.83 19.57 -2.35
N ALA A 43 1.18 18.70 -1.60
CA ALA A 43 1.62 17.34 -1.31
C ALA A 43 0.63 16.33 -1.88
N ILE A 44 1.14 15.34 -2.61
CA ILE A 44 0.34 14.32 -3.30
C ILE A 44 0.41 12.99 -2.54
N LYS A 45 -0.64 12.19 -2.64
CA LYS A 45 -0.69 10.86 -2.03
C LYS A 45 0.36 9.95 -2.68
N ILE A 46 1.09 9.20 -1.87
CA ILE A 46 2.08 8.23 -2.32
C ILE A 46 1.88 6.88 -1.61
N ILE A 47 2.47 5.83 -2.16
CA ILE A 47 2.55 4.51 -1.53
C ILE A 47 4.01 4.29 -1.18
N VAL A 48 4.38 4.36 0.09
CA VAL A 48 5.74 4.10 0.55
C VAL A 48 5.80 2.68 1.09
N ASN A 49 6.72 1.88 0.55
CA ASN A 49 6.91 0.52 1.02
C ASN A 49 7.43 0.56 2.48
N GLY A 50 6.67 0.01 3.42
CA GLY A 50 7.00 -0.02 4.85
C GLY A 50 6.36 1.07 5.72
N HIS A 51 5.60 2.02 5.16
CA HIS A 51 4.74 2.95 5.90
C HIS A 51 3.26 2.54 5.77
N GLY A 52 2.40 2.94 6.71
CA GLY A 52 0.96 2.61 6.67
C GLY A 52 0.56 1.24 7.20
N GLY A 53 1.41 0.56 7.97
CA GLY A 53 1.00 -0.63 8.72
C GLY A 53 0.51 -1.81 7.87
N ILE A 54 0.89 -1.90 6.59
CA ILE A 54 0.64 -3.12 5.79
C ILE A 54 1.67 -4.19 6.18
N GLN A 55 1.58 -4.63 7.43
CA GLN A 55 2.12 -5.90 7.91
C GLN A 55 0.95 -6.87 7.98
N CYS A 56 0.73 -7.57 6.88
CA CYS A 56 -0.36 -8.52 6.73
C CYS A 56 0.24 -9.87 6.35
N ASP A 57 -0.08 -10.89 7.16
CA ASP A 57 0.51 -12.23 7.03
C ASP A 57 -0.36 -13.17 6.18
N SER A 58 -1.64 -12.86 5.96
CA SER A 58 -2.60 -13.69 5.20
C SER A 58 -3.09 -13.01 3.91
N VAL A 59 -3.43 -13.82 2.90
CA VAL A 59 -4.08 -13.36 1.65
C VAL A 59 -5.41 -12.63 1.90
N ILE A 60 -6.12 -12.97 2.98
CA ILE A 60 -7.39 -12.31 3.35
C ILE A 60 -7.17 -10.83 3.69
N ASP A 61 -5.99 -10.51 4.24
CA ASP A 61 -5.61 -9.17 4.67
C ASP A 61 -5.05 -8.32 3.51
N VAL A 62 -4.84 -8.93 2.33
CA VAL A 62 -4.23 -8.31 1.16
C VAL A 62 -5.11 -8.55 -0.07
N PRO A 63 -6.18 -7.75 -0.27
CA PRO A 63 -7.17 -7.97 -1.34
C PRO A 63 -6.59 -8.01 -2.76
N TRP A 64 -5.40 -7.46 -2.98
CA TRP A 64 -4.71 -7.44 -4.27
C TRP A 64 -3.79 -8.66 -4.50
N LEU A 65 -3.48 -9.45 -3.46
CA LEU A 65 -2.58 -10.60 -3.56
C LEU A 65 -3.08 -11.69 -4.53
N PRO A 66 -4.38 -12.02 -4.62
CA PRO A 66 -4.88 -12.96 -5.64
C PRO A 66 -4.55 -12.52 -7.07
N SER A 67 -4.73 -11.24 -7.40
CA SER A 67 -4.39 -10.70 -8.72
C SER A 67 -2.88 -10.68 -9.00
N ALA A 68 -2.06 -10.48 -7.96
CA ALA A 68 -0.61 -10.61 -8.10
C ALA A 68 -0.19 -12.05 -8.39
N ILE A 69 -0.81 -13.03 -7.72
CA ILE A 69 -0.56 -14.47 -7.91
C ILE A 69 -0.85 -14.90 -9.35
N GLU A 70 -2.00 -14.49 -9.92
CA GLU A 70 -2.37 -14.78 -11.32
C GLU A 70 -1.32 -14.30 -12.33
N ALA A 71 -0.59 -13.23 -12.01
CA ALA A 71 0.43 -12.67 -12.89
C ALA A 71 1.79 -13.36 -12.77
N VAL A 72 2.05 -14.12 -11.69
CA VAL A 72 3.38 -14.69 -11.41
C VAL A 72 3.43 -16.21 -11.33
N GLN A 73 2.35 -16.88 -10.91
CA GLN A 73 2.32 -18.35 -10.84
C GLN A 73 1.76 -18.93 -12.15
N PRO A 74 2.46 -19.89 -12.78
CA PRO A 74 1.93 -20.62 -13.92
C PRO A 74 0.79 -21.56 -13.48
N ASP A 75 -0.11 -21.86 -14.42
CA ASP A 75 -1.24 -22.78 -14.19
C ASP A 75 -0.75 -24.15 -13.72
N GLY A 76 -1.36 -24.67 -12.63
CA GLY A 76 -1.08 -25.99 -12.07
C GLY A 76 -0.18 -26.01 -10.84
N GLU A 77 0.36 -24.86 -10.40
CA GLU A 77 1.05 -24.76 -9.11
C GLU A 77 0.07 -24.59 -7.94
N PRO A 78 0.43 -25.05 -6.72
CA PRO A 78 -0.35 -24.74 -5.53
C PRO A 78 -0.45 -23.22 -5.33
N PRO A 79 -1.64 -22.69 -5.02
CA PRO A 79 -1.83 -21.27 -4.83
C PRO A 79 -1.09 -20.80 -3.58
N ILE A 80 -0.33 -19.72 -3.72
CA ILE A 80 0.32 -19.03 -2.60
C ILE A 80 -0.75 -18.51 -1.63
N GLN A 81 -0.61 -18.84 -0.35
CA GLN A 81 -1.61 -18.55 0.69
C GLN A 81 -1.18 -17.48 1.70
N SER A 82 0.07 -17.02 1.62
CA SER A 82 0.63 -16.04 2.53
C SER A 82 1.65 -15.12 1.86
N ARG A 83 1.92 -13.97 2.49
CA ARG A 83 2.98 -13.06 2.03
C ARG A 83 4.36 -13.71 2.09
N GLY A 84 4.62 -14.51 3.12
CA GLY A 84 5.88 -15.24 3.27
C GLY A 84 6.12 -16.21 2.12
N GLU A 85 5.08 -16.95 1.73
CA GLU A 85 5.11 -17.83 0.55
C GLU A 85 5.31 -17.03 -0.75
N PHE A 86 4.67 -15.87 -0.89
CA PHE A 86 4.86 -15.00 -2.05
C PHE A 86 6.30 -14.52 -2.16
N GLN A 87 6.89 -14.03 -1.07
CA GLN A 87 8.27 -13.56 -1.06
C GLN A 87 9.25 -14.70 -1.35
N ALA A 88 9.05 -15.87 -0.72
CA ALA A 88 9.87 -17.05 -0.97
C ALA A 88 9.79 -17.52 -2.43
N TYR A 89 8.61 -17.41 -3.06
CA TYR A 89 8.43 -17.70 -4.47
C TYR A 89 9.24 -16.76 -5.36
N LEU A 90 9.14 -15.45 -5.11
CA LEU A 90 9.89 -14.44 -5.87
C LEU A 90 11.41 -14.66 -5.76
N ASP A 91 11.91 -14.92 -4.55
CA ASP A 91 13.34 -15.17 -4.30
C ASP A 91 13.84 -16.44 -4.99
N LYS A 92 13.06 -17.54 -4.90
CA LYS A 92 13.38 -18.82 -5.55
C LYS A 92 13.45 -18.69 -7.08
N HIS A 93 12.57 -17.88 -7.66
CA HIS A 93 12.44 -17.71 -9.10
C HIS A 93 13.19 -16.48 -9.65
N GLY A 94 13.93 -15.76 -8.79
CA GLY A 94 14.70 -14.57 -9.19
C GLY A 94 13.85 -13.40 -9.68
N LEU A 95 12.57 -13.36 -9.30
CA LEU A 95 11.61 -12.35 -9.70
C LEU A 95 11.67 -11.18 -8.71
N ARG A 96 11.59 -9.95 -9.23
CA ARG A 96 11.45 -8.75 -8.39
C ARG A 96 10.16 -8.03 -8.76
N PRO A 97 9.29 -7.68 -7.81
CA PRO A 97 8.16 -6.82 -8.10
C PRO A 97 8.67 -5.53 -8.72
N LYS A 98 8.05 -5.07 -9.81
CA LYS A 98 8.37 -3.73 -10.34
C LYS A 98 8.05 -2.72 -9.25
N ALA A 99 9.05 -1.89 -8.92
CA ALA A 99 8.91 -0.73 -8.04
C ALA A 99 7.92 0.28 -8.63
#